data_AF-A0A9W8TK94-F1
#
_entry.id   AF-A0A9W8TK94-F1
#
_cell.length_a   1.000
_cell.length_b   1.000
_cell.length_c   1.000
_cell.angle_alpha   90.00
_cell.angle_beta   90.00
_cell.angle_gamma   90.00
#
_symmetry.space_group_name_H-M   'P 1'
#
loop_
_entity.id
_entity.type
_entity.pdbx_description
1 polymer ?
#
loop_
_entity_poly.entity_id
_entity_poly.type
_entity_poly.pdbx_seq_one_letter_code
_entity_poly.pdbx_strand_id
1 'polypeptide(L)'
;MVHQHGDEHDIPDEHRVHRVGAWLPADHRVQHDWLAKHIEYLDDNPPQPLSKPVQEFKEFIEGNTRISMYFQRMWDEVPMKKPYYQDPTGKKQIRDCEHMLAVLNRIFTQAPHWNDTAYGVGMVGTPMVSVFDYVMATPSGHAAFLDPDVNKMLKKILNEWGKFLKSPESAELALSTEASGWFSDHGRKDLMEVANAPLKTNHAFEELYVCEPKAKHHAYKSWDEFFTRQFREGVRPLAGSGDDNVIANACESTPYNVAHNASLRDKFWVKGQPYSVLDILAHDPLGAQFDGATVYQAFLSALSYQ
;
A
#
# COMPACT_ATOMS: atom_id res chain seq x y z
N MET A 1 -17.27 12.36 7.20
CA MET A 1 -16.92 10.97 6.87
C MET A 1 -15.88 11.13 5.80
N VAL A 2 -14.62 10.89 6.11
CA VAL A 2 -13.55 11.05 5.13
C VAL A 2 -13.91 10.13 3.98
N HIS A 3 -14.07 10.70 2.79
CA HIS A 3 -14.28 9.92 1.58
C HIS A 3 -12.94 9.36 1.15
N GLN A 4 -12.41 8.40 1.92
CA GLN A 4 -11.09 7.79 1.74
C GLN A 4 -10.94 6.98 0.44
N HIS A 5 -11.92 7.05 -0.46
CA HIS A 5 -12.06 6.20 -1.65
C HIS A 5 -12.47 6.97 -2.93
N GLY A 6 -12.53 8.31 -2.87
CA GLY A 6 -12.97 9.16 -3.99
C GLY A 6 -14.50 9.24 -4.17
N ASP A 7 -15.27 8.86 -3.15
CA ASP A 7 -16.74 8.81 -3.20
C ASP A 7 -17.44 10.19 -3.21
N GLU A 8 -16.67 11.28 -3.25
CA GLU A 8 -17.15 12.67 -3.26
C GLU A 8 -17.76 13.09 -4.60
N HIS A 9 -17.46 12.33 -5.66
CA HIS A 9 -17.80 12.67 -7.04
C HIS A 9 -18.61 11.57 -7.69
N ASP A 10 -19.43 11.94 -8.67
CA ASP A 10 -20.19 10.99 -9.47
C ASP A 10 -19.21 10.13 -10.29
N ILE A 11 -19.06 8.86 -9.90
CA ILE A 11 -18.22 7.89 -10.61
C ILE A 11 -19.11 7.12 -11.59
N PRO A 12 -18.91 7.25 -12.92
CA PRO A 12 -19.63 6.46 -13.91
C PRO A 12 -19.49 4.95 -13.68
N ASP A 13 -20.54 4.19 -13.95
CA ASP A 13 -20.62 2.75 -13.67
C ASP A 13 -19.51 1.94 -14.36
N GLU A 14 -19.05 2.39 -15.53
CA GLU A 14 -17.95 1.77 -16.27
C GLU A 14 -16.60 1.87 -15.54
N HIS A 15 -16.39 2.95 -14.79
CA HIS A 15 -15.16 3.24 -14.05
C HIS A 15 -15.21 2.80 -12.60
N ARG A 16 -16.42 2.55 -12.08
CA ARG A 16 -16.64 2.04 -10.74
C ARG A 16 -16.21 0.57 -10.63
N VAL A 17 -15.28 0.33 -9.71
CA VAL A 17 -14.82 -1.01 -9.35
C VAL A 17 -15.15 -1.28 -7.90
N HIS A 18 -16.12 -2.17 -7.67
CA HIS A 18 -16.40 -2.67 -6.33
C HIS A 18 -15.26 -3.60 -5.87
N ARG A 19 -14.47 -3.11 -4.93
CA ARG A 19 -13.41 -3.87 -4.26
C ARG A 19 -13.81 -4.00 -2.79
N VAL A 20 -13.94 -5.23 -2.30
CA VAL A 20 -14.15 -5.47 -0.86
C VAL A 20 -12.92 -4.90 -0.14
N GLY A 21 -13.09 -4.20 0.99
CA GLY A 21 -11.97 -3.67 1.79
C GLY A 21 -11.36 -2.34 1.37
N ALA A 22 -11.79 -1.78 0.23
CA ALA A 22 -11.52 -0.40 -0.19
C ALA A 22 -10.05 0.06 -0.16
N TRP A 23 -9.09 -0.87 -0.30
CA TRP A 23 -7.64 -0.59 -0.33
C TRP A 23 -7.14 0.02 -1.65
N LEU A 24 -8.03 0.21 -2.61
CA LEU A 24 -7.82 0.90 -3.89
C LEU A 24 -9.09 1.72 -4.20
N PRO A 25 -9.03 2.76 -5.04
CA PRO A 25 -10.18 3.62 -5.30
C PRO A 25 -11.35 2.82 -5.88
N ALA A 26 -12.56 3.30 -5.60
CA ALA A 26 -13.74 2.90 -6.35
C ALA A 26 -13.64 3.37 -7.81
N ASP A 27 -13.02 4.53 -8.07
CA ASP A 27 -12.71 5.01 -9.42
C ASP A 27 -11.32 4.57 -9.88
N HIS A 28 -11.27 3.62 -10.80
CA HIS A 28 -9.99 3.08 -11.31
C HIS A 28 -9.06 4.13 -11.95
N ARG A 29 -9.61 5.24 -12.45
CA ARG A 29 -8.85 6.31 -13.11
C ARG A 29 -7.84 6.98 -12.18
N VAL A 30 -8.16 7.08 -10.90
CA VAL A 30 -7.29 7.72 -9.89
C VAL A 30 -5.93 7.03 -9.78
N GLN A 31 -5.93 5.69 -9.78
CA GLN A 31 -4.70 4.90 -9.78
C GLN A 31 -3.89 5.13 -11.06
N HIS A 32 -4.57 5.21 -12.20
CA HIS A 32 -3.93 5.49 -13.48
C HIS A 32 -3.32 6.89 -13.51
N ASP A 33 -4.04 7.91 -13.07
CA ASP A 33 -3.54 9.30 -13.07
C ASP A 33 -2.32 9.47 -12.16
N TRP A 34 -2.29 8.81 -11.01
CA TRP A 34 -1.11 8.80 -10.14
C TRP A 34 0.11 8.18 -10.83
N LEU A 35 -0.06 7.01 -11.46
CA LEU A 35 1.03 6.35 -12.17
C LEU A 35 1.45 7.14 -13.42
N ALA A 36 0.50 7.80 -14.10
CA ALA A 36 0.76 8.63 -15.27
C ALA A 36 1.72 9.78 -14.94
N LYS A 37 1.55 10.46 -13.80
CA LYS A 37 2.45 11.53 -13.35
C LYS A 37 3.90 11.04 -13.17
N HIS A 38 4.09 9.80 -12.72
CA HIS A 38 5.44 9.23 -12.63
C HIS A 38 6.04 8.93 -14.00
N ILE A 39 5.21 8.46 -14.93
CA ILE A 39 5.63 8.14 -16.30
C ILE A 39 5.91 9.39 -17.11
N GLU A 40 5.05 10.40 -17.07
CA GLU A 40 5.25 11.69 -17.73
C GLU A 40 6.58 12.32 -17.32
N TYR A 41 6.90 12.30 -16.02
CA TYR A 41 8.21 12.74 -15.57
C TYR A 41 9.36 11.93 -16.20
N LEU A 42 9.24 10.60 -16.30
CA LEU A 42 10.28 9.78 -16.91
C LEU A 42 10.41 10.04 -18.42
N ASP A 43 9.31 10.35 -19.08
CA ASP A 43 9.28 10.64 -20.52
C ASP A 43 9.86 12.05 -20.81
N ASP A 44 9.68 13.00 -19.90
CA ASP A 44 10.16 14.39 -20.01
C ASP A 44 11.61 14.59 -19.53
N ASN A 45 12.22 13.59 -18.88
CA ASN A 45 13.55 13.70 -18.28
C ASN A 45 14.51 12.63 -18.81
N PRO A 46 15.83 12.91 -18.86
CA PRO A 46 16.80 11.90 -19.28
C PRO A 46 16.78 10.69 -18.33
N PRO A 47 17.07 9.48 -18.84
CA PRO A 47 17.15 8.27 -18.02
C PRO A 47 18.07 8.45 -16.82
N GLN A 48 17.56 8.11 -15.65
CA GLN A 48 18.32 8.18 -14.40
C GLN A 48 19.04 6.85 -14.14
N PRO A 49 20.25 6.86 -13.55
CA PRO A 49 20.90 5.64 -13.09
C PRO A 49 20.00 4.86 -12.13
N LEU A 50 19.95 3.53 -12.31
CA LEU A 50 19.24 2.66 -11.39
C LEU A 50 19.96 2.61 -10.04
N SER A 51 19.20 2.75 -8.97
CA SER A 51 19.67 2.47 -7.63
C SER A 51 20.15 1.02 -7.55
N LYS A 52 21.12 0.76 -6.68
CA LYS A 52 21.74 -0.56 -6.52
C LYS A 52 20.73 -1.72 -6.45
N PRO A 53 19.69 -1.71 -5.59
CA PRO A 53 18.76 -2.84 -5.52
C PRO A 53 17.92 -3.02 -6.81
N VAL A 54 17.61 -1.95 -7.54
CA VAL A 54 16.89 -2.03 -8.82
C VAL A 54 17.82 -2.54 -9.93
N GLN A 55 19.08 -2.12 -9.93
CA GLN A 55 20.11 -2.65 -10.83
C GLN A 55 20.33 -4.15 -10.60
N GLU A 56 20.46 -4.60 -9.34
CA GLU A 56 20.54 -6.03 -9.03
C GLU A 56 19.29 -6.79 -9.49
N PHE A 57 18.11 -6.17 -9.42
CA PHE A 57 16.87 -6.78 -9.89
C PHE A 57 16.85 -6.92 -11.42
N LYS A 58 17.33 -5.91 -12.16
CA LYS A 58 17.55 -6.01 -13.61
C LYS A 58 18.47 -7.17 -13.95
N GLU A 59 19.63 -7.24 -13.32
CA GLU A 59 20.61 -8.31 -13.54
C GLU A 59 20.05 -9.70 -13.23
N PHE A 60 19.25 -9.82 -12.16
CA PHE A 60 18.57 -11.07 -11.83
C PHE A 60 17.55 -11.48 -12.90
N ILE A 61 16.73 -10.54 -13.39
CA ILE A 61 15.76 -10.81 -14.45
C ILE A 61 16.47 -11.26 -15.72
N GLU A 62 17.52 -10.54 -16.15
CA GLU A 62 18.24 -10.79 -17.39
C GLU A 62 19.12 -12.03 -17.34
N GLY A 63 19.72 -12.31 -16.18
CA GLY A 63 20.60 -13.46 -15.97
C GLY A 63 19.88 -14.79 -15.79
N ASN A 64 18.55 -14.79 -15.64
CA ASN A 64 17.75 -16.00 -15.45
C ASN A 64 16.72 -16.17 -16.57
N THR A 65 16.92 -17.16 -17.44
CA THR A 65 16.06 -17.41 -18.62
C THR A 65 14.58 -17.52 -18.28
N ARG A 66 14.23 -18.21 -17.18
CA ARG A 66 12.83 -18.38 -16.78
C ARG A 66 12.21 -17.05 -16.35
N ILE A 67 12.93 -16.28 -15.54
CA ILE A 67 12.46 -14.99 -15.03
C ILE A 67 12.40 -13.96 -16.15
N SER A 68 13.42 -13.89 -17.01
CA SER A 68 13.44 -13.06 -18.21
C SER A 68 12.20 -13.31 -19.08
N MET A 69 11.88 -14.58 -19.34
CA MET A 69 10.68 -14.95 -20.08
C MET A 69 9.42 -14.45 -19.39
N TYR A 70 9.25 -14.64 -18.08
CA TYR A 70 8.06 -14.16 -17.38
C TYR A 70 7.93 -12.63 -17.41
N PHE A 71 9.02 -11.90 -17.17
CA PHE A 71 9.04 -10.44 -17.16
C PHE A 71 8.87 -9.82 -18.54
N GLN A 72 9.24 -10.51 -19.63
CA GLN A 72 8.88 -10.07 -20.98
C GLN A 72 7.40 -10.35 -21.26
N ARG A 73 6.97 -11.60 -21.05
CA ARG A 73 5.63 -12.08 -21.42
C ARG A 73 4.51 -11.40 -20.64
N MET A 74 4.72 -11.02 -19.38
CA MET A 74 3.69 -10.32 -18.60
C MET A 74 3.30 -8.97 -19.22
N TRP A 75 4.21 -8.32 -19.96
CA TRP A 75 3.93 -7.07 -20.68
C TRP A 75 3.38 -7.29 -22.09
N ASP A 76 3.42 -8.50 -22.64
CA ASP A 76 2.72 -8.86 -23.88
C ASP A 76 1.27 -9.29 -23.60
N GLU A 77 1.04 -9.92 -22.45
CA GLU A 77 -0.24 -10.49 -22.06
C GLU A 77 -1.27 -9.41 -21.68
N VAL A 78 -2.56 -9.74 -21.83
CA VAL A 78 -3.69 -8.93 -21.40
C VAL A 78 -4.33 -9.60 -20.18
N PRO A 79 -4.50 -8.90 -19.05
CA PRO A 79 -5.09 -9.48 -17.85
C PRO A 79 -6.55 -9.90 -18.06
N MET A 80 -6.89 -11.11 -17.64
CA MET A 80 -8.26 -11.67 -17.76
C MET A 80 -9.16 -11.21 -16.59
N LYS A 81 -9.21 -9.90 -16.31
CA LYS A 81 -9.94 -9.31 -15.17
C LYS A 81 -10.45 -7.90 -15.50
N LYS A 82 -11.65 -7.51 -15.01
CA LYS A 82 -12.16 -6.12 -15.07
C LYS A 82 -11.20 -5.17 -14.30
N PRO A 83 -10.86 -3.98 -14.84
CA PRO A 83 -11.32 -3.38 -16.11
C PRO A 83 -10.48 -3.75 -17.35
N TYR A 84 -9.42 -4.53 -17.23
CA TYR A 84 -8.40 -4.73 -18.25
C TYR A 84 -8.74 -5.69 -19.40
N TYR A 85 -9.61 -6.68 -19.16
CA TYR A 85 -9.96 -7.72 -20.15
C TYR A 85 -10.62 -7.20 -21.44
N GLN A 86 -11.06 -5.94 -21.46
CA GLN A 86 -11.67 -5.27 -22.61
C GLN A 86 -10.79 -4.16 -23.20
N ASP A 87 -9.52 -4.03 -22.83
CA ASP A 87 -8.60 -3.06 -23.42
C ASP A 87 -7.85 -3.68 -24.61
N PRO A 88 -8.36 -3.61 -25.86
CA PRO A 88 -7.74 -4.22 -27.02
C PRO A 88 -6.66 -3.29 -27.60
N THR A 89 -6.61 -2.03 -27.12
CA THR A 89 -5.66 -1.01 -27.54
C THR A 89 -4.35 -1.07 -26.77
N GLY A 90 -4.34 -1.80 -25.64
CA GLY A 90 -3.14 -2.01 -24.84
C GLY A 90 -2.53 -0.70 -24.36
N LYS A 91 -3.33 0.23 -23.83
CA LYS A 91 -2.82 1.47 -23.22
C LYS A 91 -2.14 1.18 -21.88
N LYS A 92 -1.18 0.26 -21.90
CA LYS A 92 -0.34 -0.11 -20.76
C LYS A 92 0.49 1.11 -20.43
N GLN A 93 0.27 1.67 -19.25
CA GLN A 93 1.04 2.82 -18.78
C GLN A 93 2.52 2.45 -18.67
N ILE A 94 2.81 1.30 -18.05
CA ILE A 94 4.13 0.67 -18.08
C ILE A 94 4.21 -0.21 -19.33
N ARG A 95 5.27 -0.03 -20.11
CA ARG A 95 5.34 -0.47 -21.52
C ARG A 95 6.11 -1.79 -21.67
N ASP A 96 7.12 -1.99 -20.82
CA ASP A 96 8.01 -3.14 -20.83
C ASP A 96 8.75 -3.25 -19.49
N CYS A 97 9.62 -4.26 -19.38
CA CYS A 97 10.41 -4.52 -18.17
C CYS A 97 11.43 -3.39 -17.86
N GLU A 98 11.99 -2.73 -18.86
CA GLU A 98 12.96 -1.65 -18.62
C GLU A 98 12.25 -0.40 -18.09
N HIS A 99 11.09 -0.07 -18.67
CA HIS A 99 10.25 1.00 -18.20
C HIS A 99 9.73 0.72 -16.78
N MET A 100 9.36 -0.53 -16.47
CA MET A 100 9.01 -0.94 -15.10
C MET A 100 10.16 -0.66 -14.12
N LEU A 101 11.40 -1.02 -14.46
CA LEU A 101 12.57 -0.77 -13.61
C LEU A 101 12.80 0.72 -13.39
N ALA A 102 12.62 1.56 -14.42
CA ALA A 102 12.71 3.01 -14.30
C ALA A 102 11.62 3.59 -13.37
N VAL A 103 10.38 3.10 -13.48
CA VAL A 103 9.26 3.47 -12.61
C VAL A 103 9.53 3.06 -11.15
N LEU A 104 9.97 1.82 -10.92
CA LEU A 104 10.38 1.36 -9.59
C LEU A 104 11.50 2.23 -9.03
N ASN A 105 12.53 2.52 -9.82
CA ASN A 105 13.63 3.36 -9.40
C ASN A 105 13.15 4.75 -8.97
N ARG A 106 12.28 5.37 -9.76
CA ARG A 106 11.72 6.70 -9.46
C ARG A 106 10.93 6.71 -8.16
N ILE A 107 10.04 5.74 -7.97
CA ILE A 107 9.15 5.68 -6.81
C ILE A 107 9.94 5.35 -5.54
N PHE A 108 10.77 4.30 -5.56
CA PHE A 108 11.46 3.77 -4.38
C PHE A 108 12.76 4.52 -4.02
N THR A 109 12.96 5.71 -4.62
CA THR A 109 14.01 6.66 -4.24
C THR A 109 13.44 8.00 -3.78
N GLN A 110 12.12 8.13 -3.66
CA GLN A 110 11.44 9.34 -3.22
C GLN A 110 10.75 9.13 -1.87
N ALA A 111 10.55 10.24 -1.17
CA ALA A 111 9.69 10.24 0.00
C ALA A 111 8.23 10.11 -0.45
N PRO A 112 7.31 9.62 0.39
CA PRO A 112 5.90 9.56 0.04
C PRO A 112 5.31 10.97 0.21
N HIS A 113 5.09 11.69 -0.89
CA HIS A 113 4.49 13.03 -0.87
C HIS A 113 2.97 12.96 -0.68
N TRP A 114 2.37 14.02 -0.13
CA TRP A 114 0.93 14.24 -0.15
C TRP A 114 0.41 14.42 -1.59
N ASN A 115 -0.76 13.83 -1.89
CA ASN A 115 -1.41 13.91 -3.18
C ASN A 115 -2.90 13.59 -3.02
N ASP A 116 -3.76 14.60 -3.07
CA ASP A 116 -5.20 14.46 -2.79
C ASP A 116 -5.85 13.30 -3.53
N THR A 117 -5.43 13.04 -4.78
CA THR A 117 -5.92 11.92 -5.60
C THR A 117 -5.38 10.57 -5.11
N ALA A 118 -4.12 10.50 -4.67
CA ALA A 118 -3.44 9.27 -4.27
C ALA A 118 -3.59 8.88 -2.77
N TYR A 119 -4.12 9.75 -1.92
CA TYR A 119 -4.39 9.42 -0.50
C TYR A 119 -5.79 8.90 -0.26
N GLY A 120 -6.79 9.43 -0.99
CA GLY A 120 -8.13 8.84 -1.01
C GLY A 120 -8.17 7.43 -1.60
N VAL A 121 -7.05 6.70 -1.61
CA VAL A 121 -6.84 5.41 -2.28
C VAL A 121 -5.73 4.54 -1.66
N GLY A 122 -5.05 5.00 -0.59
CA GLY A 122 -3.98 4.22 0.08
C GLY A 122 -2.69 4.04 -0.73
N MET A 123 -2.55 4.69 -1.88
CA MET A 123 -1.47 4.43 -2.87
C MET A 123 -0.10 4.93 -2.42
N VAL A 124 -0.06 5.91 -1.52
CA VAL A 124 1.17 6.33 -0.84
C VAL A 124 1.70 5.23 0.08
N GLY A 125 0.81 4.46 0.72
CA GLY A 125 1.19 3.33 1.56
C GLY A 125 1.57 2.07 0.77
N THR A 126 1.03 1.89 -0.44
CA THR A 126 1.21 0.64 -1.22
C THR A 126 1.56 0.85 -2.70
N PRO A 127 2.63 1.59 -3.05
CA PRO A 127 2.93 1.94 -4.44
C PRO A 127 3.30 0.74 -5.34
N MET A 128 3.73 -0.39 -4.76
CA MET A 128 3.99 -1.61 -5.56
C MET A 128 2.73 -2.16 -6.22
N VAL A 129 1.59 -2.08 -5.53
CA VAL A 129 0.31 -2.54 -6.09
C VAL A 129 -0.01 -1.74 -7.34
N SER A 130 0.23 -0.44 -7.32
CA SER A 130 0.02 0.48 -8.45
C SER A 130 0.83 0.09 -9.68
N VAL A 131 2.11 -0.24 -9.47
CA VAL A 131 3.06 -0.63 -10.52
C VAL A 131 2.68 -1.99 -11.12
N PHE A 132 2.20 -2.93 -10.29
CA PHE A 132 2.00 -4.31 -10.69
C PHE A 132 0.53 -4.73 -10.93
N ASP A 133 -0.48 -3.93 -10.60
CA ASP A 133 -1.92 -4.31 -10.68
C ASP A 133 -2.32 -4.86 -12.04
N TYR A 134 -1.76 -4.27 -13.11
CA TYR A 134 -1.95 -4.77 -14.47
C TYR A 134 -1.31 -6.17 -14.65
N VAL A 135 0.01 -6.27 -14.48
CA VAL A 135 0.75 -7.48 -14.83
C VAL A 135 0.53 -8.63 -13.87
N MET A 136 0.21 -8.38 -12.61
CA MET A 136 0.03 -9.43 -11.59
C MET A 136 -1.14 -10.37 -11.89
N ALA A 137 -2.08 -9.95 -12.74
CA ALA A 137 -3.22 -10.75 -13.18
C ALA A 137 -3.01 -11.43 -14.55
N THR A 138 -1.81 -11.35 -15.11
CA THR A 138 -1.41 -12.12 -16.32
C THR A 138 -0.86 -13.50 -15.93
N PRO A 139 -0.97 -14.54 -16.77
CA PRO A 139 -0.36 -15.84 -16.50
C PRO A 139 1.13 -15.77 -16.13
N SER A 140 1.90 -14.96 -16.88
CA SER A 140 3.34 -14.81 -16.65
C SER A 140 3.65 -13.98 -15.41
N GLY A 141 2.87 -12.92 -15.15
CA GLY A 141 3.01 -12.15 -13.92
C GLY A 141 2.64 -12.96 -12.68
N HIS A 142 1.58 -13.77 -12.74
CA HIS A 142 1.20 -14.68 -11.66
C HIS A 142 2.34 -15.66 -11.33
N ALA A 143 2.97 -16.26 -12.35
CA ALA A 143 4.12 -17.14 -12.16
C ALA A 143 5.34 -16.39 -11.57
N ALA A 144 5.62 -15.17 -12.04
CA ALA A 144 6.73 -14.36 -11.56
C ALA A 144 6.58 -13.97 -10.08
N PHE A 145 5.42 -13.46 -9.67
CA PHE A 145 5.22 -12.95 -8.30
C PHE A 145 5.03 -14.07 -7.26
N LEU A 146 4.79 -15.30 -7.69
CA LEU A 146 4.87 -16.49 -6.82
C LEU A 146 6.30 -17.03 -6.67
N ASP A 147 7.25 -16.58 -7.48
CA ASP A 147 8.63 -17.04 -7.40
C ASP A 147 9.33 -16.44 -6.16
N PRO A 148 9.87 -17.27 -5.25
CA PRO A 148 10.49 -16.79 -4.01
C PRO A 148 11.74 -15.94 -4.26
N ASP A 149 12.45 -16.13 -5.37
CA ASP A 149 13.65 -15.35 -5.69
C ASP A 149 13.29 -13.97 -6.25
N VAL A 150 12.19 -13.86 -7.00
CA VAL A 150 11.59 -12.55 -7.34
C VAL A 150 11.22 -11.79 -6.07
N ASN A 151 10.56 -12.45 -5.11
CA ASN A 151 10.16 -11.84 -3.85
C ASN A 151 11.37 -11.39 -3.00
N LYS A 152 12.50 -12.12 -3.03
CA LYS A 152 13.75 -11.67 -2.40
C LYS A 152 14.29 -10.38 -3.03
N MET A 153 14.19 -10.22 -4.35
CA MET A 153 14.64 -9.00 -5.04
C MET A 153 13.75 -7.80 -4.73
N LEU A 154 12.42 -7.97 -4.75
CA LEU A 154 11.49 -6.93 -4.32
C LEU A 154 11.72 -6.51 -2.87
N LYS A 155 12.00 -7.48 -1.98
CA LYS A 155 12.37 -7.20 -0.58
C LYS A 155 13.64 -6.34 -0.47
N LYS A 156 14.64 -6.53 -1.33
CA LYS A 156 15.84 -5.67 -1.33
C LYS A 156 15.50 -4.23 -1.67
N ILE A 157 14.66 -3.99 -2.67
CA ILE A 157 14.20 -2.65 -3.05
C ILE A 157 13.45 -2.00 -1.88
N LEU A 158 12.49 -2.70 -1.28
CA LEU A 158 11.74 -2.21 -0.13
C LEU A 158 12.62 -1.92 1.09
N ASN A 159 13.60 -2.79 1.37
CA ASN A 159 14.54 -2.57 2.47
C ASN A 159 15.39 -1.32 2.26
N GLU A 160 15.84 -1.05 1.03
CA GLU A 160 16.62 0.15 0.73
C GLU A 160 15.76 1.42 0.84
N TRP A 161 14.54 1.38 0.31
CA TRP A 161 13.58 2.47 0.50
C TRP A 161 13.29 2.71 1.98
N GLY A 162 13.09 1.65 2.78
CA GLY A 162 12.89 1.75 4.22
C GLY A 162 14.06 2.39 4.98
N LYS A 163 15.31 2.24 4.50
CA LYS A 163 16.46 2.99 5.06
C LYS A 163 16.35 4.47 4.72
N PHE A 164 16.02 4.80 3.49
CA PHE A 164 15.82 6.17 3.06
C PHE A 164 14.68 6.85 3.85
N LEU A 165 13.57 6.15 4.08
CA LEU A 165 12.42 6.68 4.85
C LEU A 165 12.74 6.96 6.33
N LYS A 166 13.82 6.40 6.86
CA LYS A 166 14.36 6.66 8.20
C LYS A 166 15.39 7.79 8.24
N SER A 167 15.66 8.43 7.10
CA SER A 167 16.63 9.53 7.00
C SER A 167 15.97 10.90 7.24
N PRO A 168 16.74 11.91 7.70
CA PRO A 168 16.29 13.30 7.75
C PRO A 168 15.79 13.86 6.42
N GLU A 169 16.40 13.44 5.32
CA GLU A 169 16.02 13.90 3.99
C GLU A 169 14.60 13.49 3.60
N SER A 170 14.13 12.32 4.06
CA SER A 170 12.74 11.91 3.86
C SER A 170 11.74 12.86 4.56
N ALA A 171 12.09 13.38 5.74
CA ALA A 171 11.26 14.37 6.43
C ALA A 171 11.27 15.72 5.72
N GLU A 172 12.44 16.16 5.25
CA GLU A 172 12.55 17.41 4.47
C GLU A 172 11.67 17.41 3.23
N LEU A 173 11.60 16.27 2.53
CA LEU A 173 10.84 16.13 1.30
C LEU A 173 9.32 15.98 1.54
N ALA A 174 8.92 15.22 2.57
CA ALA A 174 7.52 14.83 2.75
C ALA A 174 6.77 15.62 3.85
N LEU A 175 7.45 16.08 4.91
CA LEU A 175 6.80 16.68 6.08
C LEU A 175 6.70 18.21 5.97
N SER A 176 6.33 18.72 4.80
CA SER A 176 6.15 20.15 4.56
C SER A 176 4.69 20.60 4.69
N THR A 177 4.48 21.92 4.73
CA THR A 177 3.15 22.56 4.65
C THR A 177 2.77 22.95 3.22
N GLU A 178 3.60 22.63 2.22
CA GLU A 178 3.29 22.84 0.82
C GLU A 178 2.19 21.88 0.35
N ALA A 179 1.56 22.13 -0.79
CA ALA A 179 0.42 21.32 -1.28
C ALA A 179 0.70 19.80 -1.37
N SER A 180 1.96 19.40 -1.58
CA SER A 180 2.37 17.99 -1.63
C SER A 180 3.01 17.47 -0.33
N GLY A 181 2.88 18.20 0.78
CA GLY A 181 3.39 17.82 2.09
C GLY A 181 2.31 17.24 3.01
N TRP A 182 2.71 16.37 3.93
CA TRP A 182 1.81 15.74 4.92
C TRP A 182 1.23 16.71 5.93
N PHE A 183 1.89 17.85 6.16
CA PHE A 183 1.39 18.94 7.00
C PHE A 183 0.73 20.06 6.20
N SER A 184 0.39 19.81 4.93
CA SER A 184 -0.49 20.68 4.15
C SER A 184 -1.88 20.76 4.80
N ASP A 185 -2.67 21.76 4.39
CA ASP A 185 -4.05 21.90 4.87
C ASP A 185 -4.89 20.64 4.60
N HIS A 186 -4.75 20.03 3.42
CA HIS A 186 -5.43 18.78 3.07
C HIS A 186 -4.86 17.59 3.85
N GLY A 187 -3.54 17.42 3.86
CA GLY A 187 -2.86 16.32 4.55
C GLY A 187 -3.19 16.24 6.03
N ARG A 188 -3.10 17.39 6.71
CA ARG A 188 -3.43 17.49 8.13
C ARG A 188 -4.91 17.30 8.38
N LYS A 189 -5.79 17.90 7.57
CA LYS A 189 -7.25 17.75 7.73
C LYS A 189 -7.67 16.28 7.65
N ASP A 190 -7.27 15.58 6.60
CA ASP A 190 -7.69 14.20 6.37
C ASP A 190 -7.13 13.26 7.45
N LEU A 191 -5.84 13.42 7.78
CA LEU A 191 -5.22 12.66 8.87
C LEU A 191 -5.96 12.84 10.20
N MET A 192 -6.37 14.07 10.50
CA MET A 192 -7.08 14.38 11.73
C MET A 192 -8.54 13.95 11.71
N GLU A 193 -9.21 13.97 10.56
CA GLU A 193 -10.58 13.44 10.46
C GLU A 193 -10.58 11.92 10.68
N VAL A 194 -9.62 11.18 10.10
CA VAL A 194 -9.46 9.74 10.37
C VAL A 194 -9.17 9.48 11.84
N ALA A 195 -8.22 10.21 12.42
CA ALA A 195 -7.82 10.00 13.81
C ALA A 195 -8.92 10.37 14.82
N ASN A 196 -9.81 11.31 14.50
CA ASN A 196 -10.89 11.71 15.39
C ASN A 196 -12.18 10.88 15.22
N ALA A 197 -12.38 10.25 14.06
CA ALA A 197 -13.62 9.55 13.74
C ALA A 197 -14.02 8.43 14.72
N PRO A 198 -13.13 7.52 15.18
CA PRO A 198 -13.53 6.37 15.99
C PRO A 198 -14.19 6.76 17.33
N LEU A 199 -13.73 7.83 17.97
CA LEU A 199 -14.22 8.30 19.26
C LEU A 199 -15.07 9.58 19.14
N LYS A 200 -15.32 10.06 17.92
CA LYS A 200 -16.05 11.31 17.62
C LYS A 200 -15.48 12.51 18.39
N THR A 201 -14.16 12.58 18.47
CA THR A 201 -13.45 13.68 19.12
C THR A 201 -13.22 14.83 18.14
N ASN A 202 -12.61 15.93 18.61
CA ASN A 202 -12.19 17.04 17.77
C ASN A 202 -10.80 17.54 18.21
N HIS A 203 -9.91 16.60 18.48
CA HIS A 203 -8.57 16.88 18.95
C HIS A 203 -7.73 17.53 17.84
N ALA A 204 -6.85 18.45 18.23
CA ALA A 204 -5.76 18.92 17.39
C ALA A 204 -4.66 17.83 17.26
N PHE A 205 -3.79 17.96 16.25
CA PHE A 205 -2.74 16.98 15.99
C PHE A 205 -1.85 16.74 17.21
N GLU A 206 -1.42 17.82 17.86
CA GLU A 206 -0.57 17.84 19.03
C GLU A 206 -1.23 17.34 20.31
N GLU A 207 -2.56 17.22 20.34
CA GLU A 207 -3.31 16.63 21.44
C GLU A 207 -3.39 15.11 21.29
N LEU A 208 -3.40 14.60 20.05
CA LEU A 208 -3.38 13.16 19.78
C LEU A 208 -1.98 12.57 19.79
N TYR A 209 -0.98 13.26 19.23
CA TYR A 209 0.32 12.69 18.96
C TYR A 209 1.44 13.33 19.78
N VAL A 210 2.45 12.52 20.10
CA VAL A 210 3.69 12.99 20.74
C VAL A 210 4.51 13.76 19.71
N CYS A 211 4.52 15.08 19.82
CA CYS A 211 5.26 15.96 18.91
C CYS A 211 5.55 17.33 19.53
N GLU A 212 6.40 18.13 18.86
CA GLU A 212 6.72 19.52 19.23
C GLU A 212 6.16 20.51 18.20
N PRO A 213 4.99 21.14 18.42
CA PRO A 213 4.26 21.84 17.35
C PRO A 213 4.97 23.04 16.74
N LYS A 214 5.93 23.63 17.46
CA LYS A 214 6.71 24.78 16.99
C LYS A 214 8.06 24.38 16.38
N ALA A 215 8.46 23.13 16.50
CA ALA A 215 9.69 22.64 15.90
C ALA A 215 9.47 22.34 14.41
N LYS A 216 10.56 22.39 13.64
CA LYS A 216 10.55 21.93 12.25
C LYS A 216 10.03 20.49 12.20
N HIS A 217 9.15 20.19 11.25
CA HIS A 217 8.52 18.88 11.07
C HIS A 217 7.87 18.33 12.33
N HIS A 218 7.40 19.20 13.24
CA HIS A 218 6.87 18.81 14.54
C HIS A 218 7.85 17.96 15.40
N ALA A 219 9.16 18.12 15.16
CA ALA A 219 10.27 17.33 15.70
C ALA A 219 10.40 15.87 15.22
N TYR A 220 9.61 15.43 14.24
CA TYR A 220 9.85 14.15 13.56
C TYR A 220 11.12 14.25 12.71
N LYS A 221 12.05 13.30 12.90
CA LYS A 221 13.37 13.30 12.24
C LYS A 221 13.36 12.58 10.91
N SER A 222 12.30 11.87 10.57
CA SER A 222 12.16 11.14 9.32
C SER A 222 10.68 10.93 8.99
N TRP A 223 10.38 10.60 7.74
CA TRP A 223 9.01 10.25 7.37
C TRP A 223 8.53 8.99 8.12
N ASP A 224 9.39 8.00 8.33
CA ASP A 224 9.09 6.77 9.08
C ASP A 224 8.67 7.07 10.53
N GLU A 225 9.36 8.01 11.20
CA GLU A 225 9.01 8.44 12.57
C GLU A 225 7.66 9.15 12.64
N PHE A 226 7.29 9.92 11.61
CA PHE A 226 5.96 10.51 11.49
C PHE A 226 4.89 9.46 11.14
N PHE A 227 5.20 8.51 10.26
CA PHE A 227 4.26 7.48 9.84
C PHE A 227 3.92 6.54 10.99
N THR A 228 4.91 6.25 11.85
CA THR A 228 4.80 5.48 13.10
C THR A 228 4.70 6.35 14.35
N ARG A 229 4.24 7.60 14.19
CA ARG A 229 4.07 8.59 15.28
C ARG A 229 3.31 7.98 16.45
N GLN A 230 3.74 8.29 17.68
CA GLN A 230 3.10 7.76 18.89
C GLN A 230 1.88 8.58 19.29
N PHE A 231 0.83 7.90 19.74
CA PHE A 231 -0.26 8.55 20.45
C PHE A 231 0.21 9.04 21.83
N ARG A 232 -0.37 10.15 22.29
CA ARG A 232 -0.31 10.52 23.70
C ARG A 232 -1.12 9.54 24.53
N GLU A 233 -0.71 9.38 25.79
CA GLU A 233 -1.42 8.52 26.73
C GLU A 233 -2.87 8.96 26.90
N GLY A 234 -3.79 7.99 26.98
CA GLY A 234 -5.21 8.23 27.25
C GLY A 234 -6.08 8.59 26.06
N VAL A 235 -5.53 8.90 24.87
CA VAL A 235 -6.33 9.29 23.69
C VAL A 235 -7.03 8.10 23.00
N ARG A 236 -6.67 6.87 23.39
CA ARG A 236 -7.29 5.61 22.97
C ARG A 236 -7.55 4.73 24.20
N PRO A 237 -8.65 4.94 24.94
CA PRO A 237 -8.95 4.13 26.12
C PRO A 237 -9.23 2.67 25.71
N LEU A 238 -8.70 1.72 26.49
CA LEU A 238 -8.95 0.30 26.29
C LEU A 238 -10.38 -0.06 26.71
N ALA A 239 -11.12 -0.70 25.81
CA ALA A 239 -12.41 -1.27 26.13
C ALA A 239 -12.25 -2.42 27.15
N GLY A 240 -13.14 -2.49 28.15
CA GLY A 240 -13.13 -3.58 29.12
C GLY A 240 -11.86 -3.63 29.98
N SER A 241 -11.26 -2.49 30.32
CA SER A 241 -10.05 -2.45 31.16
C SER A 241 -10.23 -3.27 32.44
N GLY A 242 -9.44 -4.35 32.58
CA GLY A 242 -9.51 -5.30 33.70
C GLY A 242 -10.53 -6.43 33.55
N ASP A 243 -11.22 -6.55 32.40
CA ASP A 243 -12.13 -7.64 32.08
C ASP A 243 -11.53 -8.56 31.00
N ASP A 244 -11.05 -9.73 31.43
CA ASP A 244 -10.43 -10.74 30.57
C ASP A 244 -11.41 -11.37 29.55
N ASN A 245 -12.71 -11.06 29.62
CA ASN A 245 -13.71 -11.53 28.66
C ASN A 245 -13.85 -10.61 27.43
N VAL A 246 -13.17 -9.46 27.42
CA VAL A 246 -13.26 -8.48 26.32
C VAL A 246 -11.99 -8.55 25.46
N ILE A 247 -12.17 -8.86 24.18
CA ILE A 247 -11.11 -8.75 23.17
C ILE A 247 -11.18 -7.35 22.56
N ALA A 248 -10.20 -6.51 22.87
CA ALA A 248 -10.05 -5.20 22.24
C ALA A 248 -9.42 -5.32 20.84
N ASN A 249 -9.70 -4.34 19.98
CA ASN A 249 -9.05 -4.26 18.66
C ASN A 249 -7.53 -4.05 18.82
N ALA A 250 -6.75 -4.74 18.01
CA ALA A 250 -5.28 -4.67 18.06
C ALA A 250 -4.71 -3.35 17.49
N CYS A 251 -5.45 -2.69 16.60
CA CYS A 251 -5.04 -1.45 15.93
C CYS A 251 -6.24 -0.69 15.35
N GLU A 252 -6.01 0.56 14.94
CA GLU A 252 -6.98 1.33 14.16
C GLU A 252 -7.13 0.73 12.76
N SER A 253 -8.21 -0.01 12.55
CA SER A 253 -8.44 -0.75 11.32
C SER A 253 -9.92 -0.82 10.98
N THR A 254 -10.21 -1.02 9.69
CA THR A 254 -11.57 -1.28 9.21
C THR A 254 -11.76 -2.79 9.08
N PRO A 255 -12.72 -3.40 9.81
CA PRO A 255 -13.03 -4.81 9.66
C PRO A 255 -13.34 -5.14 8.21
N TYR A 256 -12.63 -6.13 7.67
CA TYR A 256 -12.83 -6.62 6.31
C TYR A 256 -13.68 -7.88 6.31
N ASN A 257 -13.31 -8.85 7.14
CA ASN A 257 -14.01 -10.13 7.22
C ASN A 257 -13.83 -10.77 8.60
N VAL A 258 -14.84 -11.53 9.02
CA VAL A 258 -14.76 -12.42 10.18
C VAL A 258 -15.22 -13.80 9.73
N ALA A 259 -14.28 -14.73 9.61
CA ALA A 259 -14.59 -16.11 9.28
C ALA A 259 -14.54 -16.97 10.54
N HIS A 260 -15.60 -17.71 10.77
CA HIS A 260 -15.67 -18.70 11.84
C HIS A 260 -15.38 -20.09 11.30
N ASN A 261 -14.90 -20.98 12.17
CA ASN A 261 -14.60 -22.38 11.85
C ASN A 261 -13.61 -22.52 10.68
N ALA A 262 -12.57 -21.68 10.63
CA ALA A 262 -11.51 -21.78 9.64
C ALA A 262 -10.78 -23.13 9.79
N SER A 263 -10.57 -23.81 8.67
CA SER A 263 -9.92 -25.12 8.65
C SER A 263 -8.40 -25.01 8.61
N LEU A 264 -7.69 -26.00 9.15
CA LEU A 264 -6.23 -26.07 9.01
C LEU A 264 -5.75 -26.00 7.56
N ARG A 265 -6.53 -26.60 6.64
CA ARG A 265 -6.25 -26.59 5.20
C ARG A 265 -7.51 -26.27 4.41
N ASP A 266 -7.44 -25.29 3.52
CA ASP A 266 -8.52 -24.91 2.62
C ASP A 266 -7.98 -24.41 1.26
N LYS A 267 -8.87 -24.19 0.28
CA LYS A 267 -8.55 -23.67 -1.05
C LYS A 267 -8.24 -22.17 -1.01
N PHE A 268 -7.10 -21.77 -0.46
CA PHE A 268 -6.73 -20.35 -0.35
C PHE A 268 -6.43 -19.64 -1.69
N TRP A 269 -6.46 -20.37 -2.82
CA TRP A 269 -6.23 -19.86 -4.17
C TRP A 269 -7.52 -19.57 -4.98
N VAL A 270 -8.69 -19.51 -4.33
CA VAL A 270 -9.97 -19.16 -4.99
C VAL A 270 -10.56 -17.83 -4.50
N LYS A 271 -11.43 -17.24 -5.33
CA LYS A 271 -12.22 -16.04 -4.96
C LYS A 271 -13.11 -16.35 -3.75
N GLY A 272 -13.23 -15.40 -2.83
CA GLY A 272 -13.94 -15.57 -1.56
C GLY A 272 -13.04 -15.78 -0.34
N GLN A 273 -11.72 -15.93 -0.55
CA GLN A 273 -10.68 -15.97 0.49
C GLN A 273 -10.99 -16.91 1.66
N PRO A 274 -11.24 -18.21 1.42
CA PRO A 274 -11.22 -19.17 2.52
C PRO A 274 -9.83 -19.18 3.17
N TYR A 275 -9.79 -19.19 4.50
CA TYR A 275 -8.55 -19.12 5.26
C TYR A 275 -7.99 -20.53 5.48
N SER A 276 -6.89 -20.83 4.81
CA SER A 276 -6.10 -22.03 5.10
C SER A 276 -5.09 -21.70 6.20
N VAL A 277 -5.40 -22.08 7.45
CA VAL A 277 -4.68 -21.61 8.64
C VAL A 277 -3.19 -21.99 8.61
N LEU A 278 -2.87 -23.21 8.17
CA LEU A 278 -1.47 -23.63 8.08
C LEU A 278 -0.68 -22.82 7.04
N ASP A 279 -1.30 -22.44 5.92
CA ASP A 279 -0.62 -21.66 4.88
C ASP A 279 -0.44 -20.19 5.30
N ILE A 280 -1.42 -19.61 6.02
CA ILE A 280 -1.31 -18.25 6.60
C ILE A 280 -0.18 -18.17 7.63
N LEU A 281 -0.05 -19.20 8.47
CA LEU A 281 0.97 -19.29 9.51
C LEU A 281 2.28 -19.89 9.01
N ALA A 282 2.48 -20.00 7.69
CA ALA A 282 3.70 -20.53 7.08
C ALA A 282 4.13 -21.91 7.64
N HIS A 283 3.15 -22.76 7.95
CA HIS A 283 3.31 -24.08 8.57
C HIS A 283 4.04 -24.07 9.92
N ASP A 284 3.94 -22.97 10.68
CA ASP A 284 4.44 -22.92 12.05
C ASP A 284 3.80 -24.04 12.91
N PRO A 285 4.57 -24.72 13.79
CA PRO A 285 4.03 -25.78 14.66
C PRO A 285 2.85 -25.34 15.54
N LEU A 286 2.72 -24.06 15.88
CA LEU A 286 1.58 -23.52 16.62
C LEU A 286 0.27 -23.56 15.80
N GLY A 287 0.36 -23.67 14.47
CA GLY A 287 -0.79 -23.68 13.57
C GLY A 287 -1.81 -24.78 13.87
N ALA A 288 -1.36 -25.93 14.39
CA ALA A 288 -2.24 -27.05 14.76
C ALA A 288 -3.24 -26.71 15.88
N GLN A 289 -2.98 -25.66 16.67
CA GLN A 289 -3.87 -25.22 17.76
C GLN A 289 -5.08 -24.43 17.26
N PHE A 290 -5.07 -24.02 15.99
CA PHE A 290 -6.06 -23.13 15.40
C PHE A 290 -7.03 -23.85 14.45
N ASP A 291 -7.24 -25.16 14.64
CA ASP A 291 -8.29 -25.88 13.93
C ASP A 291 -9.68 -25.40 14.39
N GLY A 292 -10.54 -25.02 13.45
CA GLY A 292 -11.83 -24.40 13.75
C GLY A 292 -11.72 -22.96 14.29
N ALA A 293 -10.61 -22.27 14.06
CA ALA A 293 -10.39 -20.92 14.58
C ALA A 293 -11.37 -19.89 13.99
N THR A 294 -11.49 -18.76 14.70
CA THR A 294 -12.08 -17.54 14.14
C THR A 294 -10.96 -16.65 13.60
N VAL A 295 -11.05 -16.29 12.32
CA VAL A 295 -10.12 -15.38 11.66
C VAL A 295 -10.79 -14.03 11.51
N TYR A 296 -10.20 -13.02 12.16
CA TYR A 296 -10.55 -11.61 11.98
C TYR A 296 -9.52 -10.98 11.05
N GLN A 297 -9.98 -10.44 9.91
CA GLN A 297 -9.16 -9.68 8.98
C GLN A 297 -9.63 -8.24 8.94
N ALA A 298 -8.70 -7.30 9.02
CA ALA A 298 -8.96 -5.88 8.91
C ALA A 298 -7.89 -5.17 8.10
N PHE A 299 -8.25 -4.00 7.56
CA PHE A 299 -7.37 -3.17 6.74
C PHE A 299 -6.94 -1.92 7.53
N LEU A 300 -5.65 -1.59 7.48
CA LEU A 300 -5.09 -0.37 8.05
C LEU A 300 -4.84 0.61 6.91
N SER A 301 -5.49 1.77 6.97
CA SER A 301 -5.26 2.85 6.01
C SER A 301 -3.92 3.53 6.29
N ALA A 302 -3.30 4.14 5.28
CA ALA A 302 -2.10 4.94 5.47
C ALA A 302 -2.32 6.16 6.41
N LEU A 303 -3.58 6.56 6.62
CA LEU A 303 -3.97 7.63 7.55
C LEU A 303 -4.21 7.14 8.98
N SER A 304 -4.43 5.83 9.16
CA SER A 304 -4.59 5.23 10.49
C SER A 304 -3.27 5.27 11.26
N TYR A 305 -3.37 5.17 12.59
CA TYR A 305 -2.22 4.87 13.42
C TYR A 305 -1.65 3.48 13.09
N GLN A 306 -0.33 3.40 12.91
CA GLN A 306 0.40 2.19 12.51
C GLN A 306 1.12 1.54 13.70
#